data_AF-A0A7C6G6T3-F1
#
_entry.id   AF-A0A7C6G6T3-F1
#
_cell.length_a   1.000
_cell.length_b   1.000
_cell.length_c   1.000
_cell.angle_alpha   90.00
_cell.angle_beta   90.00
_cell.angle_gamma   90.00
#
_symmetry.space_group_name_H-M   'P 1'
#
loop_
_entity.id
_entity.type
_entity.pdbx_description
1 polymer ?
#
loop_
_entity_poly.entity_id
_entity_poly.type
_entity_poly.pdbx_seq_one_letter_code
_entity_poly.pdbx_strand_id
1 'polypeptide(L)'
;MKANSLWADYIIMVDQMSTDGTREMALANPKVILLDNEDLTYSETKRSEMAINRAREIKGDKILIYLAIDEVLPANIQETEEWKMILESKPGEVFCFKWANILPGGKRFFVFEGNSWMARGFHDDNITPYNNQGLDMHTHCIPYPDKPIKETLVNDIKILHFAVYNEIWNQAKQRFYQFVDFDKNKRSCITLSRMYNRELIPDKSHPIPDEWIHTKDKNGFNLFDEVDDKEQPFFDNYVLDFINEKGIERYAHLNVWDKEFLKRLNIKDPRTFGIKLIHFYLNKTQSFYSCFFIRLIDKILKTFNF
;
A
#
# COMPACT_ATOMS: atom_id res chain seq x y z
N MET A 1 7.31 7.05 11.46
CA MET A 1 8.24 8.20 11.54
C MET A 1 9.44 7.99 12.47
N LYS A 2 9.25 7.57 13.74
CA LYS A 2 10.36 7.30 14.69
C LYS A 2 11.44 6.40 14.08
N ALA A 3 11.05 5.24 13.56
CA ALA A 3 11.96 4.30 12.87
C ALA A 3 12.65 4.93 11.65
N ASN A 4 11.91 5.63 10.79
CA ASN A 4 12.48 6.25 9.58
C ASN A 4 13.51 7.35 9.91
N SER A 5 13.37 8.00 11.07
CA SER A 5 14.31 9.04 11.52
C SER A 5 15.68 8.49 11.91
N LEU A 6 15.81 7.17 12.10
CA LEU A 6 17.08 6.54 12.47
C LEU A 6 18.06 6.46 11.30
N TRP A 7 17.56 6.39 10.06
CA TRP A 7 18.39 6.21 8.86
C TRP A 7 18.21 7.32 7.82
N ALA A 8 17.06 8.00 7.80
CA ALA A 8 16.82 9.07 6.83
C ALA A 8 17.35 10.40 7.34
N ASP A 9 17.97 11.19 6.45
CA ASP A 9 18.29 12.59 6.72
C ASP A 9 17.04 13.46 6.68
N TYR A 10 16.15 13.19 5.70
CA TYR A 10 14.88 13.88 5.50
C TYR A 10 13.74 12.86 5.31
N ILE A 11 12.56 13.20 5.81
CA ILE A 11 11.33 12.42 5.60
C ILE A 11 10.34 13.34 4.89
N ILE A 12 10.09 13.11 3.61
CA ILE A 12 9.09 13.89 2.87
C ILE A 12 7.76 13.16 2.95
N MET A 13 6.77 13.82 3.54
CA MET A 13 5.42 13.27 3.70
C MET A 13 4.43 14.12 2.92
N VAL A 14 3.65 13.48 2.05
CA VAL A 14 2.56 14.13 1.33
C VAL A 14 1.26 13.77 2.02
N ASP A 15 0.71 14.74 2.74
CA ASP A 15 -0.54 14.59 3.47
C ASP A 15 -1.73 15.01 2.59
N GLN A 16 -2.79 14.22 2.61
CA GLN A 16 -4.01 14.50 1.85
C GLN A 16 -5.11 14.99 2.77
N MET A 17 -4.79 16.02 3.55
CA MET A 17 -5.68 16.69 4.50
C MET A 17 -6.16 15.76 5.63
N SER A 18 -5.25 15.00 6.23
CA SER A 18 -5.59 14.08 7.33
C SER A 18 -6.14 14.85 8.54
N THR A 19 -7.10 14.25 9.24
CA THR A 19 -7.81 14.85 10.40
C THR A 19 -7.67 14.03 11.68
N ASP A 20 -6.81 13.02 11.66
CA ASP A 20 -6.62 11.99 12.69
C ASP A 20 -5.39 12.24 13.59
N GLY A 21 -4.84 13.45 13.59
CA GLY A 21 -3.61 13.76 14.33
C GLY A 21 -2.32 13.48 13.57
N THR A 22 -2.40 12.88 12.38
CA THR A 22 -1.21 12.53 11.56
C THR A 22 -0.36 13.76 11.25
N ARG A 23 -0.99 14.91 10.95
CA ARG A 23 -0.29 16.16 10.61
C ARG A 23 0.49 16.70 11.80
N GLU A 24 -0.11 16.72 12.97
CA GLU A 24 0.49 17.19 14.22
C GLU A 24 1.70 16.32 14.58
N MET A 25 1.57 15.00 14.45
CA MET A 25 2.69 14.07 14.64
C MET A 25 3.82 14.28 13.62
N ALA A 26 3.47 14.56 12.36
CA ALA A 26 4.44 14.82 11.31
C ALA A 26 5.23 16.11 11.59
N LEU A 27 4.53 17.20 11.90
CA LEU A 27 5.14 18.50 12.21
C LEU A 27 5.98 18.48 13.50
N ALA A 28 5.69 17.59 14.44
CA ALA A 28 6.48 17.43 15.66
C ALA A 28 7.87 16.80 15.40
N ASN A 29 8.09 16.17 14.24
CA ASN A 29 9.36 15.55 13.91
C ASN A 29 10.24 16.50 13.07
N PRO A 30 11.43 16.88 13.55
CA PRO A 30 12.27 17.89 12.87
C PRO A 30 12.83 17.43 11.51
N LYS A 31 12.85 16.13 11.23
CA LYS A 31 13.29 15.60 9.93
C LYS A 31 12.18 15.59 8.88
N VAL A 32 10.94 15.85 9.28
CA VAL A 32 9.79 15.77 8.38
C VAL A 32 9.60 17.07 7.61
N ILE A 33 9.46 16.93 6.29
CA ILE A 33 8.97 17.95 5.40
C ILE A 33 7.55 17.55 5.01
N LEU A 34 6.56 18.21 5.60
CA LEU A 34 5.15 17.99 5.31
C LEU A 34 4.74 18.79 4.06
N LEU A 35 4.12 18.12 3.10
CA LEU A 35 3.52 18.72 1.92
C LEU A 35 2.01 18.53 1.96
N ASP A 36 1.28 19.61 1.72
CA ASP A 36 -0.18 19.60 1.67
C ASP A 36 -0.64 19.27 0.25
N ASN A 37 -1.36 18.16 0.09
CA ASN A 37 -2.06 17.82 -1.14
C ASN A 37 -3.54 18.17 -0.99
N GLU A 38 -3.89 19.37 -1.46
CA GLU A 38 -5.27 19.89 -1.44
C GLU A 38 -6.18 19.22 -2.48
N ASP A 39 -5.62 18.47 -3.45
CA ASP A 39 -6.42 17.68 -4.37
C ASP A 39 -7.03 16.50 -3.62
N LEU A 40 -8.32 16.58 -3.29
CA LEU A 40 -9.04 15.53 -2.59
C LEU A 40 -9.28 14.27 -3.44
N THR A 41 -8.95 14.30 -4.73
CA THR A 41 -9.01 13.09 -5.56
C THR A 41 -7.83 12.17 -5.26
N TYR A 42 -8.11 10.91 -4.93
CA TYR A 42 -7.06 9.93 -4.63
C TYR A 42 -6.13 9.72 -5.83
N SER A 43 -4.85 10.09 -5.73
CA SER A 43 -3.86 9.92 -6.80
C SER A 43 -2.52 9.49 -6.21
N GLU A 44 -2.06 8.27 -6.53
CA GLU A 44 -0.72 7.82 -6.13
C GLU A 44 0.36 8.53 -6.93
N THR A 45 0.08 8.82 -8.21
CA THR A 45 0.99 9.52 -9.13
C THR A 45 1.28 10.92 -8.63
N LYS A 46 0.25 11.76 -8.42
CA LYS A 46 0.44 13.15 -7.98
C LYS A 46 1.18 13.22 -6.64
N ARG A 47 0.81 12.38 -5.67
CA ARG A 47 1.49 12.34 -4.37
C ARG A 47 2.97 12.02 -4.50
N SER A 48 3.31 10.99 -5.27
CA SER A 48 4.72 10.60 -5.44
C SER A 48 5.50 11.67 -6.22
N GLU A 49 4.90 12.26 -7.26
CA GLU A 49 5.50 13.36 -8.02
C GLU A 49 5.81 14.56 -7.12
N MET A 50 4.86 14.97 -6.27
CA MET A 50 5.08 16.05 -5.29
C MET A 50 6.25 15.75 -4.35
N ALA A 51 6.32 14.53 -3.82
CA ALA A 51 7.40 14.12 -2.92
C ALA A 51 8.77 14.14 -3.62
N ILE A 52 8.84 13.61 -4.85
CA ILE A 52 10.06 13.54 -5.66
C ILE A 52 10.53 14.95 -6.04
N ASN A 53 9.63 15.81 -6.49
CA ASN A 53 9.95 17.19 -6.83
C ASN A 53 10.52 17.93 -5.62
N ARG A 54 9.91 17.75 -4.44
CA ARG A 54 10.46 18.32 -3.21
C ARG A 54 11.82 17.74 -2.82
N ALA A 55 12.04 16.44 -3.02
CA ALA A 55 13.34 15.82 -2.77
C ALA A 55 14.44 16.40 -3.68
N ARG A 56 14.08 16.76 -4.92
CA ARG A 56 15.02 17.36 -5.89
C ARG A 56 15.46 18.77 -5.51
N GLU A 57 14.64 19.52 -4.78
CA GLU A 57 15.01 20.83 -4.25
C GLU A 57 16.09 20.75 -3.16
N ILE A 58 16.21 19.61 -2.45
CA ILE A 58 17.25 19.40 -1.44
C ILE A 58 18.60 19.21 -2.15
N LYS A 59 19.57 20.08 -1.87
CA LYS A 59 20.88 20.02 -2.52
C LYS A 59 21.70 18.81 -2.03
N GLY A 60 22.45 18.22 -2.96
CA GLY A 60 23.40 17.15 -2.66
C GLY A 60 23.08 15.84 -3.38
N ASP A 61 23.98 14.89 -3.18
CA ASP A 61 23.82 13.50 -3.60
C ASP A 61 22.77 12.82 -2.70
N LYS A 62 21.83 12.08 -3.28
CA LYS A 62 20.67 11.59 -2.52
C LYS A 62 20.10 10.29 -3.06
N ILE A 63 19.63 9.49 -2.11
CA ILE A 63 18.93 8.24 -2.36
C ILE A 63 17.50 8.41 -1.88
N LEU A 64 16.55 8.19 -2.78
CA LEU A 64 15.13 8.23 -2.50
C LEU A 64 14.69 6.83 -2.13
N ILE A 65 14.10 6.67 -0.94
CA ILE A 65 13.44 5.43 -0.51
C ILE A 65 11.97 5.75 -0.29
N TYR A 66 11.11 5.10 -1.07
CA TYR A 66 9.67 5.18 -0.89
C TYR A 66 9.22 4.14 0.13
N LEU A 67 8.43 4.60 1.12
CA LEU A 67 7.69 3.75 2.04
C LEU A 67 6.24 4.23 2.10
N ALA A 68 5.29 3.31 2.04
CA ALA A 68 3.90 3.60 2.38
C ALA A 68 3.75 3.85 3.90
N ILE A 69 2.62 4.44 4.31
CA ILE A 69 2.38 4.81 5.72
C ILE A 69 2.36 3.60 6.68
N ASP A 70 2.08 2.41 6.15
CA ASP A 70 2.06 1.11 6.82
C ASP A 70 3.35 0.30 6.59
N GLU A 71 4.43 0.95 6.19
CA GLU A 71 5.73 0.34 5.92
C GLU A 71 6.85 0.94 6.78
N VAL A 72 7.75 0.07 7.26
CA VAL A 72 8.92 0.45 8.08
C VAL A 72 10.12 -0.42 7.68
N LEU A 73 11.33 0.13 7.74
CA LEU A 73 12.56 -0.66 7.54
C LEU A 73 12.99 -1.39 8.84
N PRO A 74 13.61 -2.58 8.72
CA PRO A 74 14.12 -3.34 9.87
C PRO A 74 15.09 -2.54 10.74
N ALA A 75 15.13 -2.82 12.04
CA ALA A 75 15.98 -2.09 12.99
C ALA A 75 17.48 -2.22 12.71
N ASN A 76 17.91 -3.38 12.21
CA ASN A 76 19.31 -3.66 11.86
C ASN A 76 19.71 -3.21 10.45
N ILE A 77 18.90 -2.41 9.74
CA ILE A 77 19.18 -2.07 8.34
C ILE A 77 20.60 -1.53 8.12
N GLN A 78 21.09 -0.66 9.00
CA GLN A 78 22.42 -0.05 8.89
C GLN A 78 23.58 -1.04 9.08
N GLU A 79 23.30 -2.21 9.64
CA GLU A 79 24.27 -3.28 9.89
C GLU A 79 24.45 -4.17 8.65
N THR A 80 23.55 -4.10 7.67
CA THR A 80 23.56 -4.96 6.47
C THR A 80 24.57 -4.48 5.43
N GLU A 81 25.20 -5.42 4.72
CA GLU A 81 26.12 -5.08 3.62
C GLU A 81 25.38 -4.46 2.43
N GLU A 82 24.14 -4.90 2.16
CA GLU A 82 23.33 -4.30 1.09
C GLU A 82 22.93 -2.85 1.39
N TRP A 83 22.81 -2.44 2.66
CA TRP A 83 22.62 -1.03 3.00
C TRP A 83 23.85 -0.20 2.64
N LYS A 84 25.05 -0.68 2.95
CA LYS A 84 26.31 -0.01 2.57
C LYS A 84 26.43 0.09 1.05
N MET A 85 26.09 -0.99 0.33
CA MET A 85 26.03 -0.99 -1.13
C MET A 85 25.06 0.07 -1.67
N ILE A 86 23.88 0.23 -1.05
CA ILE A 86 22.94 1.30 -1.42
C ILE A 86 23.60 2.67 -1.22
N LEU A 87 24.23 2.91 -0.07
CA LEU A 87 24.90 4.18 0.21
C LEU A 87 26.08 4.49 -0.74
N GLU A 88 26.77 3.47 -1.25
CA GLU A 88 27.90 3.58 -2.19
C GLU A 88 27.47 3.54 -3.67
N SER A 89 26.18 3.48 -3.93
CA SER A 89 25.61 3.36 -5.27
C SER A 89 25.89 4.57 -6.15
N LYS A 90 25.58 4.44 -7.45
CA LYS A 90 25.71 5.54 -8.40
C LYS A 90 24.35 6.14 -8.77
N PRO A 91 24.30 7.45 -9.10
CA PRO A 91 23.10 8.07 -9.63
C PRO A 91 22.51 7.29 -10.80
N GLY A 92 21.19 7.07 -10.77
CA GLY A 92 20.43 6.30 -11.75
C GLY A 92 20.22 4.82 -11.38
N GLU A 93 20.83 4.32 -10.30
CA GLU A 93 20.63 2.94 -9.86
C GLU A 93 19.29 2.75 -9.11
N VAL A 94 18.62 1.63 -9.38
CA VAL A 94 17.32 1.25 -8.79
C VAL A 94 17.47 0.03 -7.89
N PHE A 95 16.85 0.12 -6.71
CA PHE A 95 16.85 -0.92 -5.69
C PHE A 95 15.45 -1.50 -5.50
N CYS A 96 15.38 -2.82 -5.63
CA CYS A 96 14.16 -3.57 -5.52
C CYS A 96 14.14 -4.35 -4.21
N PHE A 97 13.05 -4.21 -3.46
CA PHE A 97 12.87 -4.82 -2.14
C PHE A 97 11.72 -5.81 -2.15
N LYS A 98 11.67 -6.68 -1.14
CA LYS A 98 10.49 -7.48 -0.83
C LYS A 98 9.80 -6.99 0.44
N TRP A 99 8.50 -7.18 0.50
CA TRP A 99 7.77 -7.08 1.76
C TRP A 99 8.00 -8.30 2.64
N ALA A 100 8.22 -8.04 3.93
CA ALA A 100 7.90 -8.95 5.01
C ALA A 100 6.52 -8.54 5.56
N ASN A 101 5.47 -9.24 5.12
CA ASN A 101 4.10 -8.94 5.56
C ASN A 101 3.92 -9.44 7.00
N ILE A 102 3.75 -8.50 7.93
CA ILE A 102 3.71 -8.79 9.36
C ILE A 102 2.32 -9.29 9.75
N LEU A 103 2.28 -10.46 10.39
CA LEU A 103 1.05 -11.07 10.84
C LEU A 103 0.56 -10.47 12.17
N PRO A 104 -0.75 -10.59 12.47
CA PRO A 104 -1.31 -10.16 13.75
C PRO A 104 -0.50 -10.68 14.95
N GLY A 105 -0.29 -9.80 15.93
CA GLY A 105 0.50 -10.09 17.12
C GLY A 105 2.01 -9.93 16.96
N GLY A 106 2.52 -9.55 15.77
CA GLY A 106 3.89 -9.03 15.62
C GLY A 106 5.00 -10.03 15.90
N LYS A 107 4.73 -11.34 15.79
CA LYS A 107 5.73 -12.41 16.02
C LYS A 107 6.13 -13.15 14.76
N ARG A 108 5.33 -13.04 13.71
CA ARG A 108 5.47 -13.82 12.49
C ARG A 108 5.27 -12.93 11.27
N PHE A 109 5.87 -13.34 10.17
CA PHE A 109 5.70 -12.68 8.88
C PHE A 109 5.67 -13.72 7.75
N PHE A 110 5.26 -13.28 6.56
CA PHE A 110 5.46 -14.05 5.34
C PHE A 110 5.95 -13.15 4.20
N VAL A 111 6.56 -13.77 3.21
CA VAL A 111 6.99 -13.13 1.96
C VAL A 111 6.25 -13.84 0.82
N PHE A 112 5.68 -13.07 -0.11
CA PHE A 112 5.07 -13.69 -1.28
C PHE A 112 6.13 -14.40 -2.13
N GLU A 113 5.88 -15.68 -2.42
CA GLU A 113 6.71 -16.47 -3.33
C GLU A 113 6.67 -15.89 -4.76
N GLY A 114 7.72 -16.13 -5.54
CA GLY A 114 7.84 -15.68 -6.93
C GLY A 114 8.50 -14.29 -7.11
N ASN A 115 8.19 -13.65 -8.24
CA ASN A 115 8.76 -12.36 -8.65
C ASN A 115 7.98 -11.18 -8.03
N SER A 116 8.07 -11.05 -6.70
CA SER A 116 7.41 -10.02 -5.89
C SER A 116 8.31 -8.84 -5.55
N TRP A 117 9.34 -8.61 -6.37
CA TRP A 117 10.29 -7.51 -6.20
C TRP A 117 9.65 -6.18 -6.55
N MET A 118 9.83 -5.17 -5.68
CA MET A 118 9.25 -3.85 -5.85
C MET A 118 10.35 -2.80 -5.88
N ALA A 119 10.40 -2.02 -6.95
CA ALA A 119 11.30 -0.89 -7.06
C ALA A 119 10.88 0.20 -6.05
N ARG A 120 11.68 0.37 -5.00
CA ARG A 120 11.40 1.27 -3.86
C ARG A 120 12.56 2.18 -3.51
N GLY A 121 13.77 1.90 -3.98
CA GLY A 121 14.93 2.76 -3.82
C GLY A 121 15.42 3.28 -5.18
N PHE A 122 15.84 4.54 -5.22
CA PHE A 122 16.46 5.15 -6.39
C PHE A 122 17.56 6.11 -5.97
N HIS A 123 18.77 5.93 -6.51
CA HIS A 123 19.79 6.95 -6.39
C HIS A 123 19.47 8.07 -7.38
N ASP A 124 19.02 9.23 -6.90
CA ASP A 124 18.51 10.30 -7.77
C ASP A 124 19.63 10.91 -8.63
N ASP A 125 19.43 10.84 -9.94
CA ASP A 125 20.32 11.45 -10.94
C ASP A 125 19.89 12.87 -11.34
N ASN A 126 18.81 13.38 -10.73
CA ASN A 126 18.16 14.67 -11.02
C ASN A 126 17.59 14.81 -12.44
N ILE A 127 17.63 13.76 -13.28
CA ILE A 127 17.21 13.84 -14.69
C ILE A 127 16.16 12.80 -15.06
N THR A 128 16.14 11.64 -14.38
CA THR A 128 15.18 10.57 -14.65
C THR A 128 13.76 11.06 -14.35
N PRO A 129 12.82 10.97 -15.29
CA PRO A 129 11.47 11.43 -15.05
C PRO A 129 10.73 10.51 -14.08
N TYR A 130 9.72 11.07 -13.41
CA TYR A 130 8.67 10.29 -12.76
C TYR A 130 7.47 10.24 -13.70
N ASN A 131 7.03 9.04 -14.12
CA ASN A 131 6.01 8.95 -15.17
C ASN A 131 5.16 7.67 -15.10
N ASN A 132 3.94 7.78 -14.61
CA ASN A 132 2.97 6.67 -14.57
C ASN A 132 1.86 6.82 -15.62
N GLN A 133 2.21 6.84 -16.91
CA GLN A 133 1.23 7.06 -17.97
C GLN A 133 0.02 6.12 -17.86
N GLY A 134 -1.17 6.72 -17.74
CA GLY A 134 -2.46 6.04 -17.84
C GLY A 134 -2.93 5.28 -16.60
N LEU A 135 -2.20 5.31 -15.47
CA LEU A 135 -2.61 4.70 -14.21
C LEU A 135 -2.43 5.67 -13.04
N ASP A 136 -3.40 5.70 -12.13
CA ASP A 136 -3.37 6.57 -10.94
C ASP A 136 -3.36 5.79 -9.61
N MET A 137 -3.41 4.45 -9.72
CA MET A 137 -3.29 3.50 -8.62
C MET A 137 -2.46 2.30 -9.07
N HIS A 138 -1.71 1.69 -8.14
CA HIS A 138 -0.76 0.59 -8.39
C HIS A 138 0.39 1.01 -9.30
N THR A 139 0.87 2.23 -9.07
CA THR A 139 1.91 2.88 -9.85
C THR A 139 3.31 2.69 -9.24
N HIS A 140 4.37 2.91 -10.02
CA HIS A 140 5.69 3.00 -9.41
C HIS A 140 5.78 4.28 -8.57
N CYS A 141 6.55 4.21 -7.48
CA CYS A 141 6.59 5.24 -6.45
C CYS A 141 7.93 5.99 -6.38
N ILE A 142 8.83 5.68 -7.30
CA ILE A 142 10.16 6.30 -7.46
C ILE A 142 10.31 6.76 -8.92
N PRO A 143 11.22 7.70 -9.24
CA PRO A 143 11.61 7.91 -10.63
C PRO A 143 12.09 6.59 -11.21
N TYR A 144 11.64 6.29 -12.44
CA TYR A 144 11.95 5.02 -13.07
C TYR A 144 12.38 5.27 -14.51
N PRO A 145 13.61 4.89 -14.90
CA PRO A 145 14.12 5.15 -16.25
C PRO A 145 13.31 4.47 -17.34
N ASP A 146 13.05 5.17 -18.45
CA ASP A 146 12.40 4.60 -19.64
C ASP A 146 13.31 3.61 -20.39
N LYS A 147 14.60 3.62 -20.10
CA LYS A 147 15.61 2.73 -20.70
C LYS A 147 15.82 1.50 -19.81
N PRO A 148 16.17 0.34 -20.39
CA PRO A 148 16.56 -0.82 -19.60
C PRO A 148 17.70 -0.46 -18.64
N ILE A 149 17.46 -0.68 -17.36
CA ILE A 149 18.45 -0.51 -16.30
C ILE A 149 18.70 -1.83 -15.59
N LYS A 150 19.87 -1.92 -14.95
CA LYS A 150 20.14 -3.02 -14.04
C LYS A 150 19.49 -2.69 -12.70
N GLU A 151 18.42 -3.40 -12.39
CA GLU A 151 17.84 -3.39 -11.05
C GLU A 151 18.72 -4.21 -10.10
N THR A 152 18.94 -3.68 -8.90
CA THR A 152 19.62 -4.39 -7.83
C THR A 152 18.58 -4.96 -6.87
N LEU A 153 18.55 -6.29 -6.72
CA LEU A 153 17.64 -6.98 -5.82
C LEU A 153 18.24 -7.03 -4.42
N VAL A 154 17.58 -6.40 -3.45
CA VAL A 154 18.03 -6.28 -2.06
C VAL A 154 17.41 -7.40 -1.22
N ASN A 155 18.19 -8.43 -0.88
CA ASN A 155 17.73 -9.65 -0.23
C ASN A 155 17.73 -9.57 1.31
N ASP A 156 18.75 -8.95 1.89
CA ASP A 156 19.01 -8.85 3.32
C ASP A 156 18.03 -7.88 3.99
N ILE A 157 17.60 -6.86 3.25
CA ILE A 157 16.63 -5.87 3.73
C ILE A 157 15.24 -6.18 3.16
N LYS A 158 14.28 -6.42 4.04
CA LYS A 158 12.86 -6.55 3.69
C LYS A 158 12.07 -5.45 4.37
N ILE A 159 11.20 -4.78 3.61
CA ILE A 159 10.32 -3.75 4.16
C ILE A 159 9.26 -4.44 5.03
N LEU A 160 9.21 -4.09 6.32
CA LEU A 160 8.19 -4.58 7.25
C LEU A 160 6.86 -3.93 6.86
N HIS A 161 5.91 -4.73 6.41
CA HIS A 161 4.65 -4.25 5.85
C HIS A 161 3.47 -4.66 6.72
N PHE A 162 2.74 -3.68 7.22
CA PHE A 162 1.68 -3.86 8.22
C PHE A 162 0.27 -3.98 7.61
N ALA A 163 0.14 -4.07 6.28
CA ALA A 163 -1.17 -4.12 5.63
C ALA A 163 -2.07 -5.28 6.08
N VAL A 164 -1.52 -6.39 6.57
CA VAL A 164 -2.30 -7.54 7.08
C VAL A 164 -2.24 -7.68 8.61
N TYR A 165 -1.60 -6.72 9.30
CA TYR A 165 -1.44 -6.74 10.75
C TYR A 165 -2.79 -6.60 11.46
N ASN A 166 -3.64 -5.72 10.95
CA ASN A 166 -5.02 -5.53 11.41
C ASN A 166 -5.99 -5.84 10.26
N GLU A 167 -6.69 -6.97 10.38
CA GLU A 167 -7.59 -7.46 9.34
C GLU A 167 -8.76 -6.50 9.07
N ILE A 168 -9.31 -5.87 10.11
CA ILE A 168 -10.44 -4.94 9.98
C ILE A 168 -10.01 -3.72 9.16
N TRP A 169 -8.84 -3.17 9.45
CA TRP A 169 -8.25 -2.06 8.69
C TRP A 169 -7.95 -2.44 7.24
N ASN A 170 -7.37 -3.61 7.03
CA ASN A 170 -7.09 -4.10 5.69
C ASN A 170 -8.39 -4.21 4.88
N GLN A 171 -9.43 -4.86 5.41
CA GLN A 171 -10.71 -5.01 4.72
C GLN A 171 -11.33 -3.65 4.36
N ALA A 172 -11.27 -2.67 5.26
CA ALA A 172 -11.75 -1.31 4.98
C ALA A 172 -10.92 -0.61 3.89
N LYS A 173 -9.59 -0.74 3.92
CA LYS A 173 -8.68 -0.21 2.87
C LYS A 173 -8.97 -0.86 1.51
N GLN A 174 -9.09 -2.19 1.45
CA GLN A 174 -9.41 -2.92 0.21
C GLN A 174 -10.80 -2.52 -0.34
N ARG A 175 -11.78 -2.28 0.54
CA ARG A 175 -13.10 -1.77 0.16
C ARG A 175 -12.97 -0.38 -0.47
N PHE A 176 -12.31 0.55 0.21
CA PHE A 176 -12.07 1.90 -0.31
C PHE A 176 -11.37 1.88 -1.67
N TYR A 177 -10.31 1.08 -1.83
CA TYR A 177 -9.61 0.95 -3.11
C TYR A 177 -10.50 0.43 -4.24
N GLN A 178 -11.42 -0.48 -3.97
CA GLN A 178 -12.38 -0.93 -4.99
C GLN A 178 -13.29 0.21 -5.48
N PHE A 179 -13.73 1.12 -4.60
CA PHE A 179 -14.51 2.30 -5.01
C PHE A 179 -13.68 3.25 -5.87
N VAL A 180 -12.46 3.57 -5.45
CA VAL A 180 -11.57 4.46 -6.20
C VAL A 180 -11.23 3.88 -7.58
N ASP A 181 -10.82 2.62 -7.64
CA ASP A 181 -10.38 1.94 -8.87
C ASP A 181 -11.55 1.72 -9.85
N PHE A 182 -12.77 1.52 -9.33
CA PHE A 182 -14.00 1.50 -10.12
C PHE A 182 -14.28 2.85 -10.79
N ASP A 183 -14.22 3.95 -10.05
CA ASP A 183 -14.54 5.27 -10.60
C ASP A 183 -13.41 5.87 -11.45
N LYS A 184 -12.14 5.76 -11.01
CA LYS A 184 -10.98 6.36 -11.69
C LYS A 184 -10.51 5.53 -12.88
N ASN A 185 -10.26 4.24 -12.67
CA ASN A 185 -9.66 3.37 -13.68
C ASN A 185 -10.70 2.56 -14.47
N LYS A 186 -11.99 2.69 -14.15
CA LYS A 186 -13.12 2.05 -14.86
C LYS A 186 -12.97 0.54 -14.97
N ARG A 187 -12.38 -0.10 -13.96
CA ARG A 187 -12.24 -1.56 -13.92
C ARG A 187 -13.60 -2.20 -13.64
N SER A 188 -13.90 -3.31 -14.32
CA SER A 188 -15.09 -4.14 -14.07
C SER A 188 -15.13 -4.67 -12.63
N CYS A 189 -16.31 -4.86 -12.03
CA CYS A 189 -16.40 -5.37 -10.64
C CYS A 189 -15.86 -6.80 -10.52
N ILE A 190 -15.92 -7.61 -11.57
CA ILE A 190 -15.28 -8.92 -11.62
C ILE A 190 -13.76 -8.80 -11.42
N THR A 191 -13.11 -7.92 -12.18
CA THR A 191 -11.66 -7.68 -12.08
C THR A 191 -11.29 -7.19 -10.67
N LEU A 192 -12.06 -6.23 -10.15
CA LEU A 192 -11.86 -5.69 -8.79
C LEU A 192 -11.99 -6.79 -7.73
N SER A 193 -13.05 -7.61 -7.77
CA SER A 193 -13.22 -8.72 -6.83
C SER A 193 -12.06 -9.72 -6.90
N ARG A 194 -11.54 -10.04 -8.09
CA ARG A 194 -10.39 -10.94 -8.23
C ARG A 194 -9.08 -10.35 -7.74
N MET A 195 -8.93 -9.03 -7.77
CA MET A 195 -7.73 -8.32 -7.32
C MET A 195 -7.73 -8.15 -5.80
N TYR A 196 -8.81 -7.63 -5.24
CA TYR A 196 -8.84 -7.11 -3.87
C TYR A 196 -9.34 -8.10 -2.82
N ASN A 197 -10.15 -9.10 -3.20
CA ASN A 197 -10.75 -10.05 -2.25
C ASN A 197 -9.95 -11.36 -2.13
N ARG A 198 -8.62 -11.30 -2.29
CA ARG A 198 -7.76 -12.48 -2.16
C ARG A 198 -7.55 -12.81 -0.69
N GLU A 199 -7.54 -14.10 -0.36
CA GLU A 199 -7.00 -14.56 0.92
C GLU A 199 -5.49 -14.28 0.91
N LEU A 200 -5.06 -13.42 1.84
CA LEU A 200 -3.69 -12.89 1.84
C LEU A 200 -2.75 -13.68 2.74
N ILE A 201 -3.25 -14.52 3.65
CA ILE A 201 -2.42 -15.21 4.65
C ILE A 201 -2.05 -16.59 4.12
N PRO A 202 -0.81 -16.81 3.67
CA PRO A 202 -0.36 -18.14 3.30
C PRO A 202 -0.13 -19.02 4.52
N ASP A 203 -0.24 -20.34 4.33
CA ASP A 203 0.10 -21.34 5.37
C ASP A 203 1.56 -21.22 5.83
N LYS A 204 2.44 -20.78 4.92
CA LYS A 204 3.88 -20.60 5.20
C LYS A 204 4.15 -19.23 5.79
N SER A 205 4.47 -19.21 7.08
CA SER A 205 4.99 -18.03 7.79
C SER A 205 6.25 -18.37 8.58
N HIS A 206 7.02 -17.34 8.91
CA HIS A 206 8.30 -17.44 9.61
C HIS A 206 8.28 -16.56 10.88
N PRO A 207 9.02 -16.91 11.94
CA PRO A 207 9.22 -16.00 13.07
C PRO A 207 9.96 -14.74 12.60
N ILE A 208 9.61 -13.58 13.15
CA ILE A 208 10.34 -12.33 12.88
C ILE A 208 11.70 -12.40 13.57
N PRO A 209 12.82 -12.13 12.88
CA PRO A 209 14.13 -12.05 13.51
C PRO A 209 14.18 -10.93 14.54
N ASP A 210 14.80 -11.18 15.70
CA ASP A 210 14.86 -10.22 16.81
C ASP A 210 15.58 -8.93 16.39
N GLU A 211 16.58 -9.04 15.52
CA GLU A 211 17.34 -7.93 14.96
C GLU A 211 16.51 -7.01 14.04
N TRP A 212 15.36 -7.45 13.54
CA TRP A 212 14.47 -6.60 12.74
C TRP A 212 13.62 -5.67 13.59
N ILE A 213 13.46 -5.97 14.88
CA ILE A 213 12.50 -5.29 15.76
C ILE A 213 13.17 -4.07 16.40
N HIS A 214 12.55 -2.90 16.24
CA HIS A 214 12.98 -1.71 16.99
C HIS A 214 12.56 -1.89 18.45
N THR A 215 13.51 -1.78 19.37
CA THR A 215 13.31 -2.04 20.80
C THR A 215 13.64 -0.81 21.63
N LYS A 216 13.01 -0.69 22.80
CA LYS A 216 13.21 0.48 23.69
C LYS A 216 14.67 0.66 24.09
N ASP A 217 15.38 -0.43 24.36
CA ASP A 217 16.77 -0.40 24.81
C ASP A 217 17.74 0.03 23.70
N LYS A 218 17.47 -0.33 22.44
CA LYS A 218 18.34 0.02 21.30
C LYS A 218 17.96 1.33 20.63
N ASN A 219 16.67 1.59 20.47
CA ASN A 219 16.14 2.64 19.59
C ASN A 219 15.30 3.70 20.35
N GLY A 220 15.04 3.51 21.64
CA GLY A 220 14.23 4.41 22.47
C GLY A 220 12.71 4.19 22.37
N PHE A 221 12.26 3.26 21.53
CA PHE A 221 10.85 2.87 21.39
C PHE A 221 10.74 1.40 20.97
N ASN A 222 9.60 0.77 21.26
CA ASN A 222 9.28 -0.56 20.73
C ASN A 222 8.34 -0.40 19.54
N LEU A 223 8.67 -0.95 18.37
CA LEU A 223 7.85 -0.80 17.16
C LEU A 223 6.41 -1.25 17.36
N PHE A 224 6.20 -2.40 18.01
CA PHE A 224 4.87 -3.00 18.13
C PHE A 224 4.02 -2.35 19.23
N ASP A 225 4.63 -1.68 20.20
CA ASP A 225 3.91 -0.88 21.20
C ASP A 225 3.36 0.43 20.61
N GLU A 226 3.86 0.83 19.43
CA GLU A 226 3.47 2.07 18.73
C GLU A 226 2.40 1.83 17.65
N VAL A 227 2.03 0.58 17.39
CA VAL A 227 0.97 0.26 16.41
C VAL A 227 -0.37 0.39 17.10
N ASP A 228 -1.22 1.31 16.64
CA ASP A 228 -2.62 1.37 17.07
C ASP A 228 -3.44 0.30 16.35
N ASP A 229 -3.91 -0.68 17.12
CA ASP A 229 -4.79 -1.75 16.63
C ASP A 229 -6.26 -1.59 17.08
N LYS A 230 -6.58 -0.50 17.79
CA LYS A 230 -7.88 -0.27 18.46
C LYS A 230 -8.75 0.74 17.75
N GLU A 231 -8.16 1.65 16.98
CA GLU A 231 -8.91 2.64 16.22
C GLU A 231 -9.82 2.00 15.17
N GLN A 232 -10.98 2.62 14.96
CA GLN A 232 -11.90 2.24 13.89
C GLN A 232 -11.30 2.66 12.53
N PRO A 233 -11.43 1.83 11.48
CA PRO A 233 -10.89 2.17 10.18
C PRO A 233 -11.60 3.40 9.59
N PHE A 234 -10.86 4.48 9.35
CA PHE A 234 -11.41 5.69 8.74
C PHE A 234 -11.77 5.51 7.25
N PHE A 235 -11.21 4.50 6.58
CA PHE A 235 -11.44 4.26 5.14
C PHE A 235 -12.93 4.07 4.80
N ASP A 236 -13.72 3.58 5.75
CA ASP A 236 -15.16 3.44 5.58
C ASP A 236 -15.91 4.78 5.53
N ASN A 237 -15.36 5.82 6.16
CA ASN A 237 -15.90 7.17 6.05
C ASN A 237 -15.72 7.69 4.61
N TYR A 238 -14.57 7.44 3.98
CA TYR A 238 -14.39 7.79 2.57
C TYR A 238 -15.35 7.01 1.65
N VAL A 239 -15.65 5.75 1.98
CA VAL A 239 -16.66 4.98 1.25
C VAL A 239 -18.06 5.60 1.40
N LEU A 240 -18.40 6.11 2.59
CA LEU A 240 -19.64 6.88 2.77
C LEU A 240 -19.67 8.11 1.89
N ASP A 241 -18.57 8.84 1.74
CA ASP A 241 -18.52 10.02 0.89
C ASP A 241 -18.84 9.66 -0.57
N PHE A 242 -18.28 8.58 -1.11
CA PHE A 242 -18.65 8.07 -2.43
C PHE A 242 -20.15 7.73 -2.54
N ILE A 243 -20.70 7.06 -1.53
CA ILE A 243 -22.12 6.68 -1.50
C ILE A 243 -23.02 7.92 -1.44
N ASN A 244 -22.66 8.92 -0.63
CA ASN A 244 -23.40 10.17 -0.47
C ASN A 244 -23.34 11.01 -1.75
N GLU A 245 -22.19 11.04 -2.43
CA GLU A 245 -21.99 11.81 -3.66
C GLU A 245 -22.72 11.18 -4.87
N LYS A 246 -22.61 9.86 -5.04
CA LYS A 246 -22.99 9.18 -6.30
C LYS A 246 -24.11 8.14 -6.17
N GLY A 247 -24.56 7.87 -4.95
CA GLY A 247 -25.62 6.93 -4.64
C GLY A 247 -25.13 5.47 -4.52
N ILE A 248 -25.71 4.75 -3.56
CA ILE A 248 -25.30 3.37 -3.23
C ILE A 248 -25.53 2.37 -4.37
N GLU A 249 -26.60 2.55 -5.15
CA GLU A 249 -26.99 1.63 -6.23
C GLU A 249 -25.92 1.55 -7.33
N ARG A 250 -25.17 2.64 -7.54
CA ARG A 250 -24.02 2.68 -8.46
C ARG A 250 -22.98 1.62 -8.12
N TYR A 251 -22.79 1.36 -6.83
CA TYR A 251 -21.74 0.50 -6.31
C TYR A 251 -22.23 -0.91 -5.94
N ALA A 252 -23.52 -1.21 -6.16
CA ALA A 252 -24.12 -2.49 -5.75
C ALA A 252 -23.35 -3.72 -6.26
N HIS A 253 -22.72 -3.61 -7.44
CA HIS A 253 -21.98 -4.69 -8.09
C HIS A 253 -20.57 -4.91 -7.51
N LEU A 254 -20.01 -3.95 -6.74
CA LEU A 254 -18.75 -4.14 -6.04
C LEU A 254 -18.88 -5.23 -4.97
N ASN A 255 -17.91 -6.14 -4.89
CA ASN A 255 -17.95 -7.25 -3.94
C ASN A 255 -17.35 -6.83 -2.59
N VAL A 256 -18.03 -5.91 -1.91
CA VAL A 256 -17.53 -5.20 -0.72
C VAL A 256 -18.52 -5.15 0.46
N TRP A 257 -19.73 -5.68 0.24
CA TRP A 257 -20.88 -5.51 1.12
C TRP A 257 -20.99 -6.63 2.16
N ASP A 258 -20.00 -6.78 3.03
CA ASP A 258 -20.09 -7.71 4.16
C ASP A 258 -21.06 -7.21 5.24
N LYS A 259 -21.52 -8.14 6.10
CA LYS A 259 -22.55 -7.85 7.10
C LYS A 259 -22.08 -6.85 8.16
N GLU A 260 -20.80 -6.94 8.55
CA GLU A 260 -20.26 -6.09 9.61
C GLU A 260 -20.12 -4.65 9.14
N PHE A 261 -19.66 -4.44 7.90
CA PHE A 261 -19.62 -3.13 7.27
C PHE A 261 -21.01 -2.48 7.17
N LEU A 262 -21.99 -3.21 6.62
CA LEU A 262 -23.36 -2.73 6.49
C LEU A 262 -23.97 -2.35 7.84
N LYS A 263 -23.74 -3.19 8.86
CA LYS A 263 -24.21 -2.94 10.23
C LYS A 263 -23.51 -1.73 10.87
N ARG A 264 -22.18 -1.62 10.74
CA ARG A 264 -21.37 -0.54 11.31
C ARG A 264 -21.81 0.82 10.80
N LEU A 265 -22.07 0.93 9.50
CA LEU A 265 -22.50 2.18 8.89
C LEU A 265 -24.02 2.38 8.85
N ASN A 266 -24.79 1.41 9.37
CA ASN A 266 -26.25 1.41 9.33
C ASN A 266 -26.82 1.61 7.91
N ILE A 267 -26.26 0.90 6.94
CA ILE A 267 -26.63 0.99 5.52
C ILE A 267 -27.41 -0.27 5.11
N LYS A 268 -28.46 -0.08 4.32
CA LYS A 268 -29.19 -1.19 3.69
C LYS A 268 -28.35 -1.82 2.58
N ASP A 269 -28.26 -3.15 2.58
CA ASP A 269 -27.59 -3.90 1.52
C ASP A 269 -28.16 -3.54 0.12
N PRO A 270 -27.36 -2.94 -0.78
CA PRO A 270 -27.85 -2.52 -2.10
C PRO A 270 -27.97 -3.68 -3.09
N ARG A 271 -27.48 -4.88 -2.73
CA ARG A 271 -27.44 -6.00 -3.66
C ARG A 271 -28.80 -6.66 -3.80
N THR A 272 -29.21 -6.85 -5.05
CA THR A 272 -30.29 -7.77 -5.40
C THR A 272 -29.86 -9.23 -5.20
N PHE A 273 -30.83 -10.16 -5.23
CA PHE A 273 -30.54 -11.59 -5.12
C PHE A 273 -29.56 -12.08 -6.20
N GLY A 274 -29.70 -11.61 -7.45
CA GLY A 274 -28.80 -11.96 -8.55
C GLY A 274 -27.36 -11.52 -8.31
N ILE A 275 -27.16 -10.29 -7.80
CA ILE A 275 -25.83 -9.78 -7.46
C ILE A 275 -25.20 -10.61 -6.34
N LYS A 276 -25.98 -10.98 -5.32
CA LYS A 276 -25.52 -11.85 -4.22
C LYS A 276 -25.05 -13.22 -4.71
N LEU A 277 -25.73 -13.81 -5.70
CA LEU A 277 -25.30 -15.07 -6.31
C LEU A 277 -23.96 -14.92 -7.04
N ILE A 278 -23.75 -13.81 -7.74
CA ILE A 278 -22.47 -13.55 -8.43
C ILE A 278 -21.35 -13.32 -7.41
N HIS A 279 -21.58 -12.54 -6.35
CA HIS A 279 -20.60 -12.38 -5.27
C HIS A 279 -20.29 -13.70 -4.57
N PHE A 280 -21.30 -14.54 -4.33
CA PHE A 280 -21.09 -15.89 -3.80
C PHE A 280 -20.21 -16.72 -4.72
N TYR A 281 -20.48 -16.72 -6.03
CA TYR A 281 -19.63 -17.36 -7.04
C TYR A 281 -18.19 -16.85 -6.99
N LEU A 282 -17.99 -15.53 -6.99
CA LEU A 282 -16.65 -14.92 -6.96
C LEU A 282 -15.88 -15.35 -5.72
N ASN A 283 -16.50 -15.25 -4.54
CA ASN A 283 -15.88 -15.62 -3.27
C ASN A 283 -15.53 -17.12 -3.22
N LYS A 284 -16.42 -17.99 -3.71
CA LYS A 284 -16.20 -19.45 -3.71
C LYS A 284 -15.13 -19.90 -4.69
N THR A 285 -14.86 -19.12 -5.73
CA THR A 285 -13.91 -19.48 -6.79
C THR A 285 -12.58 -18.73 -6.69
N GLN A 286 -12.40 -17.94 -5.62
CA GLN A 286 -11.26 -17.05 -5.47
C GLN A 286 -9.93 -17.79 -5.39
N SER A 287 -9.85 -18.94 -4.73
CA SER A 287 -8.60 -19.72 -4.59
C SER A 287 -8.15 -20.41 -5.88
N PHE A 288 -9.02 -20.52 -6.88
CA PHE A 288 -8.73 -21.18 -8.17
C PHE A 288 -9.21 -20.35 -9.37
N TYR A 289 -9.19 -19.02 -9.22
CA TYR A 289 -9.59 -18.09 -10.28
C TYR A 289 -8.78 -18.21 -11.58
N SER A 290 -7.59 -18.80 -11.51
CA SER A 290 -6.73 -19.07 -12.66
C SER A 290 -7.22 -20.23 -13.54
N CYS A 291 -8.14 -21.07 -13.06
CA CYS A 291 -8.71 -22.18 -13.81
C CYS A 291 -9.41 -21.70 -15.09
N PHE A 292 -9.20 -22.41 -16.20
CA PHE A 292 -9.71 -22.03 -17.53
C PHE A 292 -11.22 -21.78 -17.54
N PHE A 293 -12.02 -22.68 -16.95
CA PHE A 293 -13.47 -22.53 -16.89
C PHE A 293 -13.91 -21.32 -16.07
N ILE A 294 -13.21 -21.01 -14.97
CA ILE A 294 -13.48 -19.82 -14.16
C ILE A 294 -13.16 -18.55 -14.94
N ARG A 295 -12.02 -18.51 -15.64
CA ARG A 295 -11.66 -17.39 -16.53
C ARG A 295 -12.67 -17.18 -17.65
N LEU A 296 -13.25 -18.26 -18.20
CA LEU A 296 -14.28 -18.17 -19.23
C LEU A 296 -15.56 -17.56 -18.66
N ILE A 297 -16.03 -18.03 -17.50
CA ILE A 297 -17.21 -17.47 -16.82
C ILE A 297 -16.97 -16.00 -16.44
N ASP A 298 -15.82 -15.67 -15.85
CA ASP A 298 -15.44 -14.29 -15.51
C ASP A 298 -15.46 -13.38 -16.75
N LYS A 299 -15.00 -13.87 -17.91
CA LYS A 299 -15.04 -13.11 -19.18
C LYS A 299 -16.48 -12.88 -19.66
N ILE A 300 -17.35 -13.87 -19.52
CA ILE A 300 -18.77 -13.75 -19.85
C ILE A 300 -19.43 -12.71 -18.94
N LEU A 301 -19.21 -12.79 -17.63
CA LEU A 301 -19.78 -11.86 -16.65
C LEU A 301 -19.37 -10.40 -16.93
N LYS A 302 -18.10 -10.16 -17.31
CA LYS A 302 -17.63 -8.82 -17.70
C LYS A 302 -18.38 -8.24 -18.91
N THR A 303 -18.80 -9.09 -19.86
CA THR A 303 -19.55 -8.65 -21.05
C THR A 303 -20.94 -8.13 -20.69
N PHE A 304 -21.53 -8.61 -19.60
CA PHE A 304 -22.83 -8.15 -19.11
C PHE A 304 -22.73 -6.90 -18.22
N ASN A 305 -21.59 -6.20 -18.24
CA ASN A 305 -21.29 -5.05 -17.38
C ASN A 305 -21.50 -5.35 -15.89
N PHE A 306 -21.21 -6.59 -15.47
CA PHE A 306 -20.90 -6.86 -14.07
C PHE A 306 -19.46 -6.43 -13.75
#